data_AF-A0AA50W049-F1
#
_entry.id   AF-A0AA50W049-F1
#
_cell.length_a   1.000
_cell.length_b   1.000
_cell.length_c   1.000
_cell.angle_alpha   90.00
_cell.angle_beta   90.00
_cell.angle_gamma   90.00
#
_symmetry.space_group_name_H-M   'P 1'
#
loop_
_entity.id
_entity.type
_entity.pdbx_description
1 polymer ?
#
loop_
_entity_poly.entity_id
_entity_poly.type
_entity_poly.pdbx_seq_one_letter_code
_entity_poly.pdbx_strand_id
1 'polypeptide(L)'
;ERSRKISFVGTAQYVSPDLLQNRIDTRASDLWALGCIIYQMISGLPPFRASNEFLTFQKILKMDYDFPEGFPADAKDLVEKLLVLDHTKRLGASDKGYTYESIRNHPFFDGIDWDDIWTQTPPKICPYLPGGSFEEEYTVPDHLEPGLGKNQLVRLWEFDLSTSRG
;
A
#
# COMPACT_ATOMS: atom_id res chain seq x y z
N GLU A 1 -15.64 -31.60 -21.52
CA GLU A 1 -14.56 -30.62 -21.27
C GLU A 1 -14.20 -30.54 -19.79
N ARG A 2 -12.91 -30.59 -19.43
CA ARG A 2 -12.46 -30.31 -18.06
C ARG A 2 -12.25 -28.80 -17.94
N SER A 3 -13.19 -28.10 -17.31
CA SER A 3 -13.03 -26.68 -16.96
C SER A 3 -11.74 -26.53 -16.14
N ARG A 4 -10.75 -25.82 -16.70
CA ARG A 4 -9.58 -25.42 -15.92
C ARG A 4 -10.08 -24.47 -14.85
N LYS A 5 -10.17 -24.94 -13.61
CA LYS A 5 -10.19 -24.06 -12.45
C LYS A 5 -8.86 -23.31 -12.47
N ILE A 6 -8.87 -22.09 -13.00
CA ILE A 6 -7.78 -21.14 -12.82
C ILE A 6 -7.89 -20.74 -11.35
N SER A 7 -7.12 -21.37 -10.48
CA SER A 7 -6.91 -20.83 -9.15
C SER A 7 -6.23 -19.48 -9.36
N PHE A 8 -6.97 -18.40 -9.17
CA PHE A 8 -6.42 -17.06 -9.10
C PHE A 8 -5.51 -17.03 -7.87
N VAL A 9 -4.19 -17.09 -8.09
CA VAL A 9 -3.20 -16.98 -7.01
C VAL A 9 -2.66 -15.55 -7.07
N GLY A 10 -3.36 -14.65 -6.41
CA GLY A 10 -3.01 -13.24 -6.28
C GLY A 10 -3.85 -12.63 -5.19
N THR A 11 -3.33 -11.63 -4.47
CA THR A 11 -4.14 -10.92 -3.49
C THR A 11 -5.13 -10.04 -4.26
N ALA A 12 -6.41 -10.37 -4.19
CA ALA A 12 -7.51 -9.76 -4.97
C ALA A 12 -7.56 -8.22 -4.96
N GLN A 13 -6.92 -7.59 -3.97
CA GLN A 13 -6.90 -6.14 -3.75
C GLN A 13 -5.97 -5.37 -4.71
N TYR A 14 -5.01 -6.03 -5.37
CA TYR A 14 -4.04 -5.37 -6.26
C TYR A 14 -4.23 -5.73 -7.74
N VAL A 15 -5.33 -6.42 -8.07
CA VAL A 15 -5.57 -6.93 -9.41
C VAL A 15 -6.06 -5.79 -10.31
N SER A 16 -5.44 -5.65 -11.49
CA SER A 16 -5.84 -4.63 -12.45
C SER A 16 -7.18 -4.97 -13.12
N PRO A 17 -7.98 -3.97 -13.54
CA PRO A 17 -9.26 -4.18 -14.22
C PRO A 17 -9.10 -4.94 -15.55
N ASP A 18 -8.01 -4.69 -16.28
CA ASP A 18 -7.66 -5.36 -17.54
C ASP A 18 -7.37 -6.86 -17.35
N LEU A 19 -6.70 -7.25 -16.27
CA LEU A 19 -6.47 -8.65 -15.91
C LEU A 19 -7.78 -9.35 -15.49
N LEU A 20 -8.68 -8.62 -14.82
CA LEU A 20 -10.00 -9.13 -14.43
C LEU A 20 -10.91 -9.39 -15.64
N GLN A 21 -10.98 -8.44 -16.58
CA GLN A 21 -11.91 -8.50 -17.72
C GLN A 21 -11.36 -9.31 -18.89
N ASN A 22 -10.14 -9.01 -19.32
CA ASN A 22 -9.59 -9.51 -20.58
C ASN A 22 -8.49 -10.55 -20.39
N ARG A 23 -8.09 -10.85 -19.15
CA ARG A 23 -6.97 -11.74 -18.82
C ARG A 23 -5.67 -11.32 -19.52
N ILE A 24 -5.55 -10.03 -19.83
CA ILE A 24 -4.35 -9.46 -20.41
C ILE A 24 -3.49 -9.05 -19.25
N ASP A 25 -2.29 -9.62 -19.18
CA ASP A 25 -1.26 -9.13 -18.29
C ASP A 25 -0.34 -8.21 -19.09
N THR A 26 -0.20 -6.98 -18.61
CA THR A 26 0.65 -5.96 -19.24
C THR A 26 1.62 -5.39 -18.21
N ARG A 27 2.68 -4.74 -18.67
CA ARG A 27 3.54 -3.93 -17.77
C ARG A 27 2.75 -2.85 -17.01
N ALA A 28 1.63 -2.40 -17.57
CA ALA A 28 0.75 -1.45 -16.91
C ALA A 28 -0.08 -2.07 -15.77
N SER A 29 -0.18 -3.41 -15.66
CA SER A 29 -0.75 -4.10 -14.50
C SER A 29 0.06 -3.76 -13.23
N ASP A 30 1.39 -3.73 -13.32
CA ASP A 30 2.26 -3.40 -12.19
C ASP A 30 2.10 -1.94 -11.76
N LEU A 31 1.82 -1.03 -12.70
CA LEU A 31 1.54 0.39 -12.41
C LEU A 31 0.25 0.55 -11.59
N TRP A 32 -0.77 -0.26 -11.87
CA TRP A 32 -1.98 -0.31 -11.06
C TRP A 32 -1.68 -0.82 -9.64
N ALA A 33 -0.93 -1.92 -9.53
CA ALA A 33 -0.54 -2.46 -8.23
C ALA A 33 0.27 -1.45 -7.41
N LEU A 34 1.17 -0.70 -8.04
CA LEU A 34 1.91 0.41 -7.42
C LEU A 34 0.96 1.46 -6.84
N GLY A 35 -0.06 1.88 -7.59
CA GLY A 35 -1.08 2.82 -7.10
C GLY A 35 -1.81 2.30 -5.87
N CYS A 36 -2.21 1.01 -5.87
CA CYS A 36 -2.82 0.38 -4.71
C CYS A 36 -1.89 0.34 -3.48
N ILE A 37 -0.59 0.05 -3.68
CA ILE A 37 0.41 -0.02 -2.61
C ILE A 37 0.67 1.37 -2.02
N ILE A 38 0.83 2.41 -2.85
CA ILE A 38 1.02 3.79 -2.37
C ILE A 38 -0.19 4.23 -1.55
N TYR A 39 -1.40 3.98 -2.06
CA TYR A 39 -2.63 4.27 -1.32
C TYR A 39 -2.64 3.56 0.05
N GLN A 40 -2.27 2.28 0.09
CA GLN A 40 -2.27 1.50 1.31
C GLN A 40 -1.20 1.93 2.32
N MET A 41 0.00 2.28 1.87
CA MET A 41 1.07 2.76 2.76
C MET A 41 0.66 4.03 3.51
N ILE A 42 -0.17 4.87 2.87
CA ILE A 42 -0.62 6.16 3.44
C ILE A 42 -1.89 5.99 4.26
N SER A 43 -2.88 5.26 3.77
CA SER A 43 -4.19 5.12 4.42
C SER A 43 -4.31 3.92 5.37
N GLY A 44 -3.33 3.02 5.36
CA GLY A 44 -3.32 1.76 6.12
C GLY A 44 -4.16 0.63 5.51
N LEU A 45 -5.01 0.92 4.51
CA LEU A 45 -5.90 -0.05 3.86
C LEU A 45 -5.79 0.05 2.33
N PRO A 46 -5.95 -1.04 1.57
CA PRO A 46 -5.96 -0.96 0.12
C PRO A 46 -7.23 -0.22 -0.38
N PRO A 47 -7.17 0.45 -1.55
CA PRO A 47 -8.28 1.27 -2.04
C PRO A 47 -9.52 0.42 -2.33
N PHE A 48 -9.31 -0.77 -2.87
CA PHE A 48 -10.37 -1.74 -3.15
C PHE A 48 -10.32 -2.88 -2.14
N ARG A 49 -11.27 -2.87 -1.21
CA ARG A 49 -11.48 -3.94 -0.24
C ARG A 49 -12.96 -4.17 0.01
N ALA A 50 -13.35 -5.44 0.06
CA ALA A 50 -14.67 -5.87 0.46
C ALA A 50 -14.59 -7.18 1.26
N SER A 51 -15.76 -7.71 1.68
CA SER A 51 -15.85 -8.95 2.46
C SER A 51 -15.46 -10.21 1.68
N ASN A 52 -15.46 -10.16 0.35
CA ASN A 52 -14.98 -11.24 -0.51
C ASN A 52 -14.37 -10.69 -1.81
N GLU A 53 -13.71 -11.56 -2.56
CA GLU A 53 -12.99 -11.22 -3.79
C GLU A 53 -13.94 -10.70 -4.88
N PHE A 54 -15.11 -11.33 -5.05
CA PHE A 54 -16.09 -10.91 -6.06
C PHE A 54 -16.53 -9.46 -5.84
N LEU A 55 -16.84 -9.07 -4.61
CA LEU A 55 -17.19 -7.69 -4.27
C LEU A 55 -15.99 -6.75 -4.46
N THR A 56 -14.77 -7.20 -4.15
CA THR A 56 -13.55 -6.42 -4.39
C THR A 56 -13.38 -6.14 -5.88
N PHE A 57 -13.59 -7.15 -6.74
CA PHE A 57 -13.56 -6.99 -8.19
C PHE A 57 -14.65 -6.03 -8.68
N GLN A 58 -15.86 -6.08 -8.10
CA GLN A 58 -16.89 -5.10 -8.44
C GLN A 58 -16.48 -3.67 -8.09
N LYS A 59 -15.81 -3.45 -6.95
CA LYS A 59 -15.30 -2.12 -6.58
C LYS A 59 -14.21 -1.65 -7.54
N ILE A 60 -13.28 -2.52 -7.93
CA ILE A 60 -12.24 -2.24 -8.93
C ILE A 60 -12.86 -1.77 -10.26
N LEU A 61 -13.82 -2.54 -10.79
CA LEU A 61 -14.44 -2.23 -12.09
C LEU A 61 -15.31 -0.96 -12.06
N LYS A 62 -15.80 -0.58 -10.88
CA LYS A 62 -16.60 0.64 -10.67
C LYS A 62 -15.77 1.85 -10.24
N MET A 63 -14.46 1.68 -10.01
CA MET A 63 -13.61 2.71 -9.40
C MET A 63 -14.17 3.23 -8.07
N ASP A 64 -14.71 2.31 -7.25
CA ASP A 64 -15.35 2.61 -5.97
C ASP A 64 -14.31 2.59 -4.83
N TYR A 65 -13.67 3.73 -4.61
CA TYR A 65 -12.79 4.02 -3.48
C TYR A 65 -12.76 5.53 -3.23
N ASP A 66 -12.49 5.92 -1.98
CA ASP A 66 -12.39 7.33 -1.57
C ASP A 66 -11.12 7.55 -0.78
N PHE A 67 -10.51 8.73 -0.89
CA PHE A 67 -9.34 9.08 -0.07
C PHE A 67 -9.78 9.51 1.34
N PRO A 68 -9.11 9.03 2.41
CA PRO A 68 -9.38 9.50 3.77
C PRO A 68 -9.02 10.98 3.94
N GLU A 69 -9.54 11.60 4.99
CA GLU A 69 -9.18 12.96 5.36
C GLU A 69 -7.67 13.09 5.65
N GLY A 70 -7.06 14.17 5.16
CA GLY A 70 -5.62 14.41 5.34
C GLY A 70 -4.70 13.63 4.38
N PHE A 71 -5.25 12.91 3.40
CA PHE A 71 -4.41 12.25 2.39
C PHE A 71 -3.57 13.29 1.61
N PRO A 72 -2.24 13.15 1.50
CA PRO A 72 -1.38 14.15 0.88
C PRO A 72 -1.74 14.41 -0.58
N ALA A 73 -1.76 15.68 -1.00
CA ALA A 73 -2.21 16.10 -2.32
C ALA A 73 -1.40 15.46 -3.46
N ASP A 74 -0.07 15.47 -3.37
CA ASP A 74 0.80 14.88 -4.41
C ASP A 74 0.67 13.37 -4.49
N ALA A 75 0.45 12.71 -3.34
CA ALA A 75 0.19 11.28 -3.30
C ALA A 75 -1.16 10.94 -3.93
N LYS A 76 -2.18 11.76 -3.65
CA LYS A 76 -3.52 11.60 -4.22
C LYS A 76 -3.47 11.69 -5.74
N ASP A 77 -2.82 12.74 -6.25
CA ASP A 77 -2.64 12.96 -7.69
C ASP A 77 -1.88 11.81 -8.37
N LEU A 78 -0.82 11.28 -7.73
CA LEU A 78 -0.11 10.10 -8.24
C LEU A 78 -1.00 8.87 -8.30
N VAL A 79 -1.74 8.58 -7.21
CA VAL A 79 -2.63 7.42 -7.15
C VAL A 79 -3.75 7.52 -8.18
N GLU A 80 -4.36 8.69 -8.36
CA GLU A 80 -5.40 8.93 -9.38
C GLU A 80 -4.87 8.72 -10.81
N LYS A 81 -3.61 9.09 -11.08
CA LYS A 81 -2.96 8.87 -12.38
C LYS A 81 -2.53 7.41 -12.63
N LEU A 82 -2.33 6.62 -11.59
CA LEU A 82 -1.99 5.19 -11.68
C LEU A 82 -3.24 4.30 -11.71
N LEU A 83 -4.25 4.61 -10.91
CA LEU A 83 -5.53 3.91 -10.85
C LEU A 83 -6.45 4.40 -11.97
N VAL A 84 -6.09 4.10 -13.21
CA VAL A 84 -6.90 4.39 -14.41
C VAL A 84 -7.36 3.08 -15.04
N LEU A 85 -8.65 2.98 -15.36
CA LEU A 85 -9.25 1.78 -15.96
C LEU A 85 -8.56 1.40 -17.28
N ASP A 86 -8.35 2.39 -18.14
CA ASP A 86 -7.62 2.22 -19.39
C ASP A 86 -6.12 2.11 -19.09
N HIS A 87 -5.58 0.89 -19.20
CA HIS A 87 -4.19 0.59 -18.89
C HIS A 87 -3.20 1.38 -19.76
N THR A 88 -3.60 1.86 -20.94
CA THR A 88 -2.72 2.66 -21.82
C THR A 88 -2.57 4.11 -21.35
N LYS A 89 -3.49 4.58 -20.50
CA LYS A 89 -3.54 5.96 -19.98
C LYS A 89 -2.95 6.11 -18.59
N ARG A 90 -2.53 5.01 -17.95
CA ARG A 90 -1.85 5.06 -16.64
C ARG A 90 -0.53 5.82 -16.79
N LEU A 91 -0.19 6.65 -15.81
CA LEU A 91 1.13 7.29 -15.75
C LEU A 91 2.22 6.21 -15.80
N GLY A 92 3.24 6.40 -16.64
CA GLY A 92 4.28 5.40 -16.90
C GLY A 92 3.98 4.41 -18.03
N ALA A 93 2.72 4.25 -18.46
CA ALA A 93 2.38 3.26 -19.49
C ALA A 93 2.94 3.60 -20.89
N SER A 94 3.12 4.90 -21.16
CA SER A 94 3.66 5.41 -22.43
C SER A 94 5.15 5.75 -22.36
N ASP A 95 5.81 5.51 -21.23
CA ASP A 95 7.22 5.85 -21.07
C ASP A 95 8.09 4.95 -21.96
N LYS A 96 9.10 5.56 -22.58
CA LYS A 96 10.04 4.84 -23.43
C LYS A 96 11.11 4.18 -22.55
N GLY A 97 11.36 2.89 -22.77
CA GLY A 97 12.35 2.14 -22.01
C GLY A 97 11.79 1.55 -20.70
N TYR A 98 12.66 1.39 -19.70
CA TYR A 98 12.35 0.78 -18.40
C TYR A 98 12.56 1.75 -17.22
N THR A 99 12.74 3.04 -17.52
CA THR A 99 13.08 4.06 -16.52
C THR A 99 11.85 4.67 -15.85
N TYR A 100 10.66 4.61 -16.46
CA TYR A 100 9.44 5.20 -15.89
C TYR A 100 9.60 6.69 -15.50
N GLU A 101 10.19 7.49 -16.39
CA GLU A 101 10.50 8.91 -16.16
C GLU A 101 9.28 9.74 -15.72
N SER A 102 8.10 9.45 -16.25
CA SER A 102 6.89 10.20 -15.87
C SER A 102 6.48 9.95 -14.41
N ILE A 103 6.78 8.77 -13.88
CA ILE A 103 6.56 8.43 -12.46
C ILE A 103 7.68 9.04 -11.61
N ARG A 104 8.94 8.89 -12.02
CA ARG A 104 10.10 9.42 -11.28
C ARG A 104 10.09 10.94 -11.12
N ASN A 105 9.57 11.65 -12.13
CA ASN A 105 9.45 13.10 -12.13
C ASN A 105 8.15 13.62 -11.48
N HIS A 106 7.32 12.74 -10.90
CA HIS A 106 6.10 13.15 -10.23
C HIS A 106 6.42 13.96 -8.95
N PRO A 107 5.68 15.04 -8.61
CA PRO A 107 5.90 15.82 -7.39
C PRO A 107 5.94 15.01 -6.09
N PHE A 108 5.25 13.86 -6.06
CA PHE A 108 5.30 12.91 -4.94
C PHE A 108 6.72 12.41 -4.62
N PHE A 109 7.60 12.35 -5.62
CA PHE A 109 8.99 11.94 -5.48
C PHE A 109 9.97 13.12 -5.56
N ASP A 110 9.51 14.35 -5.32
CA ASP A 110 10.39 15.51 -5.30
C ASP A 110 11.52 15.34 -4.26
N GLY A 111 12.74 15.72 -4.65
CA GLY A 111 13.95 15.56 -3.83
C GLY A 111 14.56 14.15 -3.81
N ILE A 112 13.99 13.16 -4.51
CA ILE A 112 14.60 11.84 -4.65
C ILE A 112 15.64 11.83 -5.78
N ASP A 113 16.89 11.51 -5.43
CA ASP A 113 17.91 11.12 -6.40
C ASP A 113 17.77 9.63 -6.72
N TRP A 114 17.44 9.34 -7.97
CA TRP A 114 17.17 7.97 -8.44
C TRP A 114 18.43 7.22 -8.85
N ASP A 115 19.55 7.92 -9.07
CA ASP A 115 20.81 7.31 -9.53
C ASP A 115 21.59 6.69 -8.36
N ASP A 116 21.46 7.24 -7.16
CA ASP A 116 22.15 6.77 -5.96
C ASP A 116 21.23 6.07 -4.93
N ILE A 117 19.92 5.95 -5.19
CA ILE A 117 18.95 5.33 -4.26
C ILE A 117 19.38 3.95 -3.73
N TRP A 118 20.12 3.18 -4.54
CA TRP A 118 20.62 1.84 -4.20
C TRP A 118 21.81 1.84 -3.23
N THR A 119 22.46 2.99 -3.05
CA THR A 119 23.63 3.18 -2.17
C THR A 119 23.32 4.05 -0.96
N GLN A 120 22.17 4.74 -0.97
CA GLN A 120 21.70 5.51 0.17
C GLN A 120 21.43 4.63 1.40
N THR A 121 21.63 5.19 2.58
CA THR A 121 21.28 4.51 3.83
C THR A 121 19.75 4.46 3.95
N PRO A 122 19.13 3.28 4.10
CA PRO A 122 17.68 3.19 4.18
C PRO A 122 17.15 3.93 5.42
N PRO A 123 15.96 4.57 5.32
CA PRO A 123 15.32 5.18 6.49
C PRO A 123 15.09 4.15 7.60
N LYS A 124 15.24 4.57 8.86
CA LYS A 124 14.91 3.73 10.01
C LYS A 124 13.40 3.49 10.04
N ILE A 125 12.99 2.21 9.96
CA ILE A 125 11.59 1.82 10.14
C ILE A 125 11.32 1.75 11.65
N CYS A 126 10.66 2.76 12.19
CA CYS A 126 10.21 2.74 13.59
C CYS A 126 8.89 1.97 13.69
N PRO A 127 8.74 1.04 14.65
CA PRO A 127 7.44 0.44 14.91
C PRO A 127 6.44 1.52 15.31
N TYR A 128 5.23 1.45 14.76
CA TYR A 128 4.15 2.35 15.16
C TYR A 128 3.76 2.06 16.62
N LEU A 129 4.24 2.91 17.54
CA LEU A 129 3.91 2.87 18.95
C LEU A 129 2.91 4.00 19.25
N PRO A 130 1.59 3.72 19.27
CA PRO A 130 0.61 4.73 19.65
C PRO A 130 0.88 5.16 21.10
N GLY A 131 1.25 6.43 21.29
CA GLY A 131 1.49 7.04 22.61
C GLY A 131 2.96 7.16 23.06
N GLY A 132 3.94 6.81 22.22
CA GLY A 132 5.36 7.09 22.49
C GLY A 132 5.84 8.36 21.81
N SER A 133 6.61 9.21 22.51
CA SER A 133 7.38 10.28 21.87
C SER A 133 8.33 9.70 20.83
N PHE A 134 8.43 10.35 19.66
CA PHE A 134 9.18 9.96 18.46
C PHE A 134 10.70 9.71 18.64
N GLU A 135 11.21 9.71 19.87
CA GLU A 135 12.64 9.69 20.19
C GLU A 135 13.11 8.43 20.94
N GLU A 136 12.23 7.47 21.27
CA GLU A 136 12.70 6.19 21.84
C GLU A 136 13.18 5.26 20.71
N GLU A 137 14.48 5.35 20.42
CA GLU A 137 15.19 4.39 19.58
C GLU A 137 15.05 2.99 20.18
N TYR A 138 14.42 2.06 19.44
CA TYR A 138 14.23 0.69 19.90
C TYR A 138 15.58 -0.05 19.91
N THR A 139 16.27 -0.04 21.06
CA THR A 139 17.42 -0.90 21.32
C THR A 139 16.95 -2.25 21.83
N VAL A 140 17.26 -3.33 21.09
CA VAL A 140 17.08 -4.71 21.55
C VAL A 140 18.12 -4.97 22.65
N PRO A 141 17.74 -5.20 23.91
CA PRO A 141 18.70 -5.50 24.96
C PRO A 141 19.33 -6.88 24.75
N ASP A 142 20.63 -7.01 25.03
CA ASP A 142 21.37 -8.28 24.88
C ASP A 142 20.81 -9.44 25.74
N HIS A 143 19.97 -9.12 26.73
CA HIS A 143 19.42 -10.05 27.73
C HIS A 143 17.91 -10.24 27.55
N LEU A 144 17.47 -10.51 26.33
CA LEU A 144 16.06 -10.70 26.01
C LEU A 144 15.54 -12.00 26.66
N GLU A 145 14.80 -11.88 27.77
CA GLU A 145 14.08 -13.01 28.35
C GLU A 145 12.80 -13.30 27.55
N PRO A 146 12.44 -14.58 27.31
CA PRO A 146 11.18 -14.93 26.65
C PRO A 146 9.97 -14.39 27.43
N GLY A 147 9.19 -13.52 26.81
CA GLY A 147 7.96 -12.97 27.38
C GLY A 147 7.80 -11.48 27.12
N LEU A 148 6.58 -10.96 27.36
CA LEU A 148 6.34 -9.52 27.38
C LEU A 148 6.81 -8.98 28.73
N GLY A 149 7.73 -8.01 28.73
CA GLY A 149 8.16 -7.34 29.95
C GLY A 149 6.98 -6.67 30.67
N LYS A 150 7.08 -6.48 31.99
CA LYS A 150 5.99 -5.92 32.82
C LYS A 150 5.44 -4.60 32.28
N ASN A 151 6.28 -3.72 31.75
CA ASN A 151 5.86 -2.44 31.18
C ASN A 151 5.10 -2.61 29.85
N GLN A 152 5.49 -3.59 29.04
CA GLN A 152 4.78 -3.95 27.80
C GLN A 152 3.43 -4.60 28.11
N LEU A 153 3.38 -5.45 29.14
CA LEU A 153 2.13 -6.02 29.63
C LEU A 153 1.21 -4.90 30.12
N VAL A 154 1.64 -4.02 31.03
CA VAL A 154 0.80 -2.94 31.57
C VAL A 154 0.20 -2.08 30.44
N ARG A 155 0.99 -1.73 29.41
CA ARG A 155 0.48 -1.02 28.22
C ARG A 155 -0.55 -1.83 27.41
N LEU A 156 -0.38 -3.15 27.33
CA LEU A 156 -1.33 -4.06 26.68
C LEU A 156 -2.64 -4.18 27.47
N TRP A 157 -2.58 -4.19 28.81
CA TRP A 157 -3.73 -4.35 29.70
C TRP A 157 -4.47 -3.02 29.99
N GLU A 158 -3.79 -1.88 29.92
CA GLU A 158 -4.41 -0.55 30.07
C GLU A 158 -5.27 -0.13 28.87
N PHE A 159 -5.18 -0.85 27.74
CA PHE A 159 -6.05 -0.60 26.58
C PHE A 159 -7.46 -1.23 26.71
N ASP A 160 -7.73 -2.01 27.77
CA ASP A 160 -9.01 -2.73 27.93
C ASP A 160 -9.83 -2.30 29.17
N LEU A 161 -9.77 -1.01 29.56
CA LEU A 161 -10.58 -0.48 30.67
C LEU A 161 -11.38 0.80 30.38
N SER A 162 -11.68 1.14 29.11
CA SER A 162 -12.67 2.20 28.82
C SER A 162 -14.01 1.74 28.23
N THR A 163 -14.24 0.45 28.00
CA THR A 163 -15.56 -0.05 27.55
C THR A 163 -16.25 -0.90 28.62
N SER A 164 -16.49 -0.35 29.80
CA SER A 164 -17.64 -0.72 30.63
C SER A 164 -17.82 0.28 31.77
N ARG A 165 -18.63 1.32 31.52
CA ARG A 165 -19.52 1.96 32.49
C ARG A 165 -20.35 3.02 31.77
N GLY A 166 -21.65 2.75 31.67
CA GLY A 166 -22.67 3.58 31.04
C GLY A 166 -23.82 2.70 30.62
#